data_AF-A0A7S0B747-F1
#
_entry.id   AF-A0A7S0B747-F1
#
_cell.length_a   1.000
_cell.length_b   1.000
_cell.length_c   1.000
_cell.angle_alpha   90.00
_cell.angle_beta   90.00
_cell.angle_gamma   90.00
#
_symmetry.space_group_name_H-M   'P 1'
#
loop_
_entity.id
_entity.type
_entity.pdbx_description
1 polymer ?
#
loop_
_entity_poly.entity_id
_entity_poly.type
_entity_poly.pdbx_seq_one_letter_code
_entity_poly.pdbx_strand_id
1 'polypeptide(L)'
;GRSRRGPGALGVRVHSRRRAMSLRKTCRELVLQVVLRRALDAEGDDAPGRLQLIVDEATLRVLNSFLRMGDLLQADGVTSMELLERRREPLPGLDALYLVRPEAANVELILGDFKTPSAPQHRHVHLAFANPVV
;
A
#
# COMPACT_ATOMS: atom_id res chain seq x y z
N GLY A 1 61.81 18.64 29.16
CA GLY A 1 62.12 17.62 28.14
C GLY A 1 60.97 17.54 27.15
N ARG A 2 61.27 17.52 25.85
CA ARG A 2 60.36 17.62 24.71
C ARG A 2 59.33 16.48 24.65
N SER A 3 58.12 16.85 24.22
CA SER A 3 57.28 16.22 23.17
C SER A 3 57.21 14.70 23.07
N ARG A 4 55.99 14.16 23.08
CA ARG A 4 55.41 13.49 21.90
C ARG A 4 53.88 13.36 22.02
N ARG A 5 53.19 14.21 21.26
CA ARG A 5 51.82 13.98 20.77
C ARG A 5 51.87 12.99 19.59
N GLY A 6 50.81 12.20 19.45
CA GLY A 6 50.36 11.62 18.18
C GLY A 6 49.76 10.22 18.35
N PRO A 7 48.89 9.78 17.42
CA PRO A 7 47.66 10.41 16.93
C PRO A 7 46.44 9.58 17.41
N GLY A 8 45.26 10.17 17.59
CA GLY A 8 44.29 10.18 16.49
C GLY A 8 43.76 8.79 16.16
N ALA A 9 42.91 8.24 17.03
CA ALA A 9 41.93 7.24 16.62
C ALA A 9 40.55 7.80 16.95
N LEU A 10 40.10 8.76 16.14
CA LEU A 10 38.68 8.98 15.92
C LEU A 10 38.15 7.65 15.40
N GLY A 11 37.62 6.81 16.30
CA GLY A 11 36.81 5.69 15.90
C GLY A 11 35.67 6.26 15.09
N VAL A 12 35.75 6.10 13.77
CA VAL A 12 34.65 6.36 12.86
C VAL A 12 33.50 5.53 13.38
N ARG A 13 32.54 6.19 14.05
CA ARG A 13 31.22 5.59 14.27
C ARG A 13 30.62 5.42 12.89
N VAL A 14 30.82 4.24 12.31
CA VAL A 14 30.13 3.78 11.13
C VAL A 14 28.64 3.75 11.47
N HIS A 15 27.99 4.88 11.23
CA HIS A 15 26.53 4.98 11.16
C HIS A 15 26.10 4.31 9.87
N SER A 16 25.97 2.98 9.91
CA SER A 16 25.08 2.29 8.99
C SER A 16 24.84 0.86 9.45
N ARG A 17 24.14 0.67 10.58
CA ARG A 17 23.33 -0.54 10.70
C ARG A 17 22.15 -0.37 9.74
N ARG A 18 22.35 -0.61 8.44
CA ARG A 18 21.25 -1.11 7.62
C ARG A 18 20.92 -2.47 8.22
N ARG A 19 19.90 -2.47 9.09
CA ARG A 19 19.36 -3.69 9.69
C ARG A 19 19.12 -4.65 8.53
N ALA A 20 19.65 -5.87 8.58
CA ALA A 20 19.26 -6.89 7.62
C ALA A 20 17.74 -7.06 7.78
N MET A 21 16.98 -6.64 6.78
CA MET A 21 15.52 -6.75 6.78
C MET A 21 15.17 -7.94 5.90
N SER A 22 14.26 -8.79 6.38
CA SER A 22 13.74 -9.87 5.52
C SER A 22 12.91 -9.26 4.39
N LEU A 23 12.98 -9.85 3.19
CA LEU A 23 12.14 -9.43 2.06
C LEU A 23 10.67 -9.36 2.46
N ARG A 24 10.18 -10.37 3.19
CA ARG A 24 8.82 -10.41 3.73
C ARG A 24 8.50 -9.14 4.55
N LYS A 25 9.40 -8.72 5.43
CA LYS A 25 9.23 -7.53 6.26
C LYS A 25 9.26 -6.26 5.42
N THR A 26 10.20 -6.15 4.49
CA THR A 26 10.31 -4.99 3.60
C THR A 26 9.10 -4.84 2.68
N CYS A 27 8.62 -5.92 2.07
CA CYS A 27 7.40 -5.90 1.26
C CYS A 27 6.17 -5.52 2.08
N ARG A 28 6.04 -6.08 3.30
CA ARG A 28 4.97 -5.71 4.23
C ARG A 28 5.02 -4.22 4.59
N GLU A 29 6.19 -3.71 4.96
CA GLU A 29 6.35 -2.29 5.29
C GLU A 29 6.06 -1.41 4.08
N LEU A 30 6.49 -1.78 2.87
CA LEU A 30 6.23 -1.00 1.66
C LEU A 30 4.73 -0.89 1.38
N VAL A 31 3.98 -1.99 1.39
CA VAL A 31 2.53 -1.94 1.13
C VAL A 31 1.82 -1.16 2.23
N LEU A 32 2.10 -1.45 3.50
CA LEU A 32 1.39 -0.83 4.62
C LEU A 32 1.74 0.65 4.81
N GLN A 33 3.00 1.03 4.62
CA GLN A 33 3.47 2.39 4.94
C GLN A 33 3.53 3.31 3.73
N VAL A 34 3.75 2.78 2.52
CA VAL A 34 3.95 3.61 1.34
C VAL A 34 2.70 3.66 0.47
N VAL A 35 2.00 2.53 0.32
CA VAL A 35 0.82 2.47 -0.53
C VAL A 35 -0.43 2.84 0.25
N LEU A 36 -0.66 2.21 1.41
CA LEU A 36 -1.88 2.48 2.20
C LEU A 36 -1.87 3.86 2.83
N ARG A 37 -0.77 4.31 3.45
CA ARG A 37 -0.75 5.66 4.05
C ARG A 37 -0.95 6.77 3.04
N ARG A 38 -0.41 6.65 1.83
CA ARG A 38 -0.66 7.67 0.79
C ARG A 38 -2.12 7.76 0.36
N ALA A 39 -2.82 6.62 0.34
CA ALA A 39 -4.25 6.60 0.10
C ALA A 39 -5.01 7.20 1.29
N LEU A 40 -4.62 6.87 2.52
CA LEU A 40 -5.26 7.37 3.74
C LEU A 40 -4.99 8.86 4.01
N ASP A 41 -3.79 9.37 3.75
CA ASP A 41 -3.40 10.77 3.94
C ASP A 41 -4.03 11.69 2.88
N ALA A 42 -4.53 11.12 1.78
CA ALA A 42 -5.29 11.85 0.78
C ALA A 42 -6.74 12.09 1.20
N GLU A 43 -7.23 11.36 2.21
CA GLU A 43 -8.50 11.65 2.88
C GLU A 43 -8.28 12.83 3.84
N GLY A 44 -9.04 13.90 3.67
CA GLY A 44 -8.99 15.07 4.56
C GLY A 44 -9.42 14.76 5.99
N ASP A 45 -9.23 15.72 6.91
CA ASP A 45 -9.38 15.59 8.37
C ASP A 45 -10.82 15.28 8.87
N ASP A 46 -11.80 15.17 7.98
CA ASP A 46 -13.21 14.88 8.27
C ASP A 46 -13.54 13.37 8.09
N ALA A 47 -13.16 12.53 9.06
CA ALA A 47 -13.42 11.07 9.06
C ALA A 47 -14.93 10.72 9.25
N PRO A 48 -15.48 9.57 8.76
CA PRO A 48 -14.81 8.28 8.54
C PRO A 48 -15.09 7.58 7.18
N GLY A 49 -14.09 6.85 6.67
CA GLY A 49 -14.21 6.00 5.47
C GLY A 49 -12.95 5.17 5.26
N ARG A 50 -12.75 4.17 6.12
CA ARG A 50 -11.55 3.31 6.18
C ARG A 50 -11.41 2.44 4.92
N LEU A 51 -10.90 3.02 3.84
CA LEU A 51 -10.38 2.42 2.60
C LEU A 51 -10.65 0.91 2.41
N GLN A 52 -11.37 0.55 1.35
CA GLN A 52 -11.41 -0.82 0.87
C GLN A 52 -10.22 -1.09 -0.07
N LEU A 53 -9.49 -2.19 0.15
CA LEU A 53 -8.41 -2.62 -0.74
C LEU A 53 -8.98 -3.54 -1.82
N ILE A 54 -8.91 -3.12 -3.09
CA ILE A 54 -9.29 -3.93 -4.25
C ILE A 54 -8.03 -4.43 -4.94
N VAL A 55 -7.96 -5.74 -5.20
CA VAL A 55 -6.79 -6.39 -5.81
C VAL A 55 -7.22 -7.34 -6.92
N ASP A 56 -6.38 -7.55 -7.93
CA ASP A 56 -6.55 -8.65 -8.88
C ASP A 56 -5.99 -9.96 -8.32
N GLU A 57 -6.36 -11.09 -8.92
CA GLU A 57 -5.98 -12.41 -8.44
C GLU A 57 -4.45 -12.61 -8.36
N ALA A 58 -3.69 -12.13 -9.34
CA ALA A 58 -2.24 -12.29 -9.35
C ALA A 58 -1.58 -11.44 -8.26
N THR A 59 -2.06 -10.20 -8.08
CA THR A 59 -1.59 -9.32 -7.02
C THR A 59 -1.93 -9.90 -5.63
N LEU A 60 -3.12 -10.46 -5.45
CA LEU A 60 -3.51 -11.12 -4.21
C LEU A 60 -2.58 -12.31 -3.86
N ARG A 61 -2.19 -13.12 -4.84
CA ARG A 61 -1.23 -14.23 -4.63
C ARG A 61 0.11 -13.71 -4.07
N VAL A 62 0.60 -12.59 -4.60
CA VAL A 62 1.83 -11.95 -4.11
C VAL A 62 1.64 -11.42 -2.69
N LEU A 63 0.56 -10.69 -2.42
CA LEU A 63 0.28 -10.13 -1.09
C LEU A 63 0.19 -11.22 -0.02
N ASN A 64 -0.48 -12.33 -0.30
CA ASN A 64 -0.62 -13.46 0.63
C ASN A 64 0.71 -14.08 1.08
N SER A 65 1.81 -13.83 0.35
CA SER A 65 3.15 -14.30 0.72
C SER A 65 3.80 -13.48 1.84
N PHE A 66 3.30 -12.27 2.16
CA PHE A 66 3.88 -11.41 3.20
C PHE A 66 2.87 -10.62 4.05
N LEU A 67 1.60 -10.56 3.66
CA LEU A 67 0.49 -9.93 4.36
C LEU A 67 -0.56 -10.96 4.78
N ARG A 68 -1.16 -10.74 5.96
CA ARG A 68 -2.37 -11.42 6.44
C ARG A 68 -3.48 -10.39 6.59
N MET A 69 -4.74 -10.81 6.51
CA MET A 69 -5.88 -9.91 6.72
C MET A 69 -5.79 -9.17 8.08
N GLY A 70 -5.33 -9.86 9.13
CA GLY A 70 -5.10 -9.24 10.43
C GLY A 70 -4.09 -8.08 10.40
N ASP A 71 -3.13 -8.11 9.48
CA ASP A 71 -2.15 -7.02 9.31
C ASP A 71 -2.76 -5.79 8.63
N LEU A 72 -3.78 -5.99 7.80
CA LEU A 72 -4.52 -4.92 7.12
C LEU A 72 -5.51 -4.25 8.06
N LEU A 73 -6.23 -5.04 8.86
CA LEU A 73 -7.16 -4.52 9.88
C LEU A 73 -6.45 -3.78 11.02
N GLN A 74 -5.20 -4.17 11.32
CA GLN A 74 -4.33 -3.47 12.29
C GLN A 74 -3.74 -2.17 11.72
N ALA A 75 -3.70 -2.01 10.40
CA ALA A 75 -3.43 -0.70 9.83
C ALA A 75 -4.72 0.11 9.99
N ASP A 76 -4.65 1.24 10.72
CA ASP A 76 -5.79 2.04 11.19
C ASP A 76 -6.73 2.63 10.11
N GLY A 77 -6.76 2.08 8.90
CA GLY A 77 -7.54 2.60 7.78
C GLY A 77 -8.02 1.60 6.74
N VAL A 78 -7.75 0.29 6.83
CA VAL A 78 -8.31 -0.70 5.86
C VAL A 78 -9.45 -1.50 6.49
N THR A 79 -10.63 -1.46 5.86
CA THR A 79 -11.80 -2.22 6.33
C THR A 79 -11.84 -3.65 5.82
N SER A 80 -11.48 -3.86 4.55
CA SER A 80 -11.54 -5.16 3.90
C SER A 80 -10.64 -5.20 2.66
N MET A 81 -10.39 -6.42 2.17
CA MET A 81 -9.71 -6.67 0.91
C MET A 81 -10.57 -7.57 0.04
N GLU A 82 -10.87 -7.14 -1.18
CA GLU A 82 -11.74 -7.84 -2.14
C GLU A 82 -11.06 -8.01 -3.51
N LEU A 83 -11.55 -8.98 -4.28
CA LEU A 83 -11.07 -9.25 -5.64
C LEU A 83 -11.81 -8.38 -6.66
N LEU A 84 -11.07 -7.77 -7.58
CA LEU A 84 -11.60 -6.93 -8.66
C LEU A 84 -12.58 -7.72 -9.56
N GLU A 85 -12.29 -8.99 -9.81
CA GLU A 85 -13.02 -9.87 -10.72
C GLU A 85 -14.35 -10.36 -10.13
N ARG A 86 -14.58 -10.14 -8.83
CA ARG A 86 -15.81 -10.51 -8.15
C ARG A 86 -16.84 -9.39 -8.24
N ARG A 87 -18.12 -9.80 -8.29
CA ARG A 87 -19.23 -8.88 -8.10
C ARG A 87 -19.22 -8.39 -6.65
N ARG A 88 -18.96 -7.09 -6.48
CA ARG A 88 -18.88 -6.39 -5.20
C ARG A 88 -20.20 -5.65 -4.94
N GLU A 89 -20.55 -5.46 -3.68
CA GLU A 89 -21.66 -4.58 -3.31
C GLU A 89 -21.20 -3.12 -3.43
N PRO A 90 -21.99 -2.20 -4.00
CA PRO A 90 -21.63 -0.79 -4.06
C PRO A 90 -21.50 -0.17 -2.68
N LEU A 91 -20.37 0.47 -2.40
CA LEU A 91 -20.07 1.15 -1.14
C LEU A 91 -19.73 2.63 -1.40
N PRO A 92 -20.71 3.44 -1.86
CA PRO A 92 -20.49 4.84 -2.23
C PRO A 92 -20.14 5.77 -1.05
N GLY A 93 -20.16 5.27 0.19
CA GLY A 93 -19.69 5.97 1.38
C GLY A 93 -18.25 5.64 1.77
N LEU A 94 -17.56 4.80 1.00
CA LEU A 94 -16.21 4.31 1.30
C LEU A 94 -15.28 4.56 0.11
N ASP A 95 -14.06 4.98 0.39
CA ASP A 95 -13.01 5.11 -0.62
C ASP A 95 -12.34 3.77 -0.88
N ALA A 96 -11.71 3.62 -2.04
CA ALA A 96 -11.02 2.40 -2.41
C ALA A 96 -9.61 2.64 -2.91
N LEU A 97 -8.71 1.72 -2.57
CA LEU A 97 -7.41 1.58 -3.20
C LEU A 97 -7.43 0.35 -4.09
N TYR A 98 -7.25 0.57 -5.39
CA TYR A 98 -7.02 -0.48 -6.36
C TYR A 98 -5.51 -0.73 -6.45
N LEU A 99 -5.06 -1.88 -5.98
CA LEU A 99 -3.71 -2.38 -6.14
C LEU A 99 -3.74 -3.55 -7.13
N VAL A 100 -3.53 -3.23 -8.41
CA VAL A 100 -3.77 -4.17 -9.53
C VAL A 100 -2.64 -4.16 -10.55
N ARG A 101 -2.54 -5.17 -11.40
CA ARG A 101 -1.67 -5.16 -12.59
C ARG A 101 -2.22 -4.19 -13.65
N PRO A 102 -1.35 -3.52 -14.43
CA PRO A 102 -1.75 -2.61 -15.50
C PRO A 102 -2.23 -3.37 -16.75
N GLU A 103 -3.24 -4.21 -16.60
CA GLU A 103 -3.83 -5.01 -17.68
C GLU A 103 -5.13 -4.38 -18.17
N ALA A 104 -5.38 -4.44 -19.47
CA ALA A 104 -6.59 -3.86 -20.08
C ALA A 104 -7.87 -4.38 -19.41
N ALA A 105 -7.95 -5.70 -19.15
CA ALA A 105 -9.07 -6.30 -18.45
C ALA A 105 -9.30 -5.71 -17.04
N ASN A 106 -8.23 -5.42 -16.30
CA ASN A 106 -8.34 -4.79 -14.99
C ASN A 106 -8.86 -3.36 -15.10
N VAL A 107 -8.34 -2.60 -16.06
CA VAL A 107 -8.79 -1.21 -16.31
C VAL A 107 -10.26 -1.18 -16.72
N GLU A 108 -10.71 -2.11 -17.58
CA GLU A 108 -12.11 -2.22 -17.98
C GLU A 108 -13.04 -2.50 -16.81
N LEU A 109 -12.65 -3.40 -15.90
CA LEU A 109 -13.41 -3.67 -14.67
C LEU A 109 -13.49 -2.44 -13.77
N ILE A 110 -12.37 -1.72 -13.58
CA ILE A 110 -12.33 -0.49 -12.78
C ILE A 110 -13.22 0.59 -13.41
N LEU A 111 -13.21 0.76 -14.72
CA LEU A 111 -14.10 1.70 -15.40
C LEU A 111 -15.57 1.29 -15.24
N GLY A 112 -15.85 -0.01 -15.21
CA GLY A 112 -17.19 -0.57 -14.95
C GLY A 112 -17.76 -0.15 -13.60
N ASP A 113 -16.91 -0.08 -12.57
CA ASP A 113 -17.29 0.30 -11.19
C ASP A 113 -17.83 1.75 -11.09
N PHE A 114 -17.53 2.61 -12.06
CA PHE A 114 -17.94 4.02 -12.09
C PHE A 114 -18.81 4.39 -13.29
N LYS A 115 -19.32 3.38 -14.02
CA LYS A 115 -20.09 3.60 -15.25
C LYS A 115 -21.44 4.30 -15.00
N THR A 116 -22.02 4.12 -13.82
CA THR A 116 -23.31 4.70 -13.42
C THR A 116 -23.09 5.80 -12.36
N PRO A 117 -23.18 7.09 -12.71
CA PRO A 117 -22.86 8.18 -11.79
C PRO A 117 -23.75 8.25 -10.54
N SER A 118 -24.99 7.76 -10.63
CA SER A 118 -25.94 7.74 -9.51
C SER A 118 -25.74 6.57 -8.53
N ALA A 119 -24.88 5.61 -8.88
CA ALA A 119 -24.59 4.43 -8.07
C ALA A 119 -23.14 3.98 -8.29
N PRO A 120 -22.14 4.81 -7.94
CA PRO A 120 -20.74 4.44 -8.06
C PRO A 120 -20.37 3.37 -7.04
N GLN A 121 -19.37 2.55 -7.36
CA GLN A 121 -18.87 1.50 -6.47
C GLN A 121 -18.23 2.09 -5.20
N HIS A 122 -17.54 3.23 -5.30
CA HIS A 122 -16.85 3.92 -4.20
C HIS A 122 -16.98 5.44 -4.31
N ARG A 123 -16.68 6.16 -3.24
CA ARG A 123 -16.70 7.63 -3.22
C ARG A 123 -15.52 8.23 -3.98
N HIS A 124 -14.30 7.94 -3.53
CA HIS A 124 -13.05 8.26 -4.21
C HIS A 124 -12.21 7.00 -4.43
N VAL A 125 -11.25 7.11 -5.36
CA VAL A 125 -10.35 6.00 -5.69
C VAL A 125 -8.89 6.41 -5.75
N HIS A 126 -8.06 5.56 -5.19
CA HIS A 126 -6.62 5.54 -5.41
C HIS A 126 -6.28 4.36 -6.30
N LEU A 127 -5.49 4.59 -7.34
CA LEU A 127 -5.04 3.54 -8.25
C LEU A 127 -3.52 3.40 -8.15
N ALA A 128 -3.08 2.21 -7.77
CA ALA A 128 -1.67 1.82 -7.70
C ALA A 128 -1.46 0.57 -8.57
N PHE A 129 -0.60 0.68 -9.59
CA PHE A 129 -0.25 -0.46 -10.39
C PHE A 129 0.88 -1.28 -9.75
N ALA A 130 0.72 -2.60 -9.70
CA ALA A 130 1.73 -3.54 -9.19
C ALA A 130 2.98 -3.61 -10.08
N ASN A 131 2.84 -3.23 -11.36
CA ASN A 131 3.90 -3.20 -12.36
C ASN A 131 3.89 -1.85 -13.11
N PRO A 132 5.00 -1.45 -13.74
CA PRO A 132 5.01 -0.28 -14.63
C PRO A 132 4.01 -0.45 -15.77
N VAL A 133 3.34 0.65 -16.12
CA VAL A 133 2.56 0.75 -17.35
C VAL A 133 3.55 0.89 -18.50
N VAL A 134 3.48 0.01 -19.49
CA VAL A 134 4.34 -0.02 -20.69
C VAL A 134 3.56 0.39 -21.93
#